data_AF-A0A0D2BDE1-F1
#
_entry.id   AF-A0A0D2BDE1-F1
#
_cell.length_a   1.000
_cell.length_b   1.000
_cell.length_c   1.000
_cell.angle_alpha   90.00
_cell.angle_beta   90.00
_cell.angle_gamma   90.00
#
_symmetry.space_group_name_H-M   'P 1'
#
loop_
_entity.id
_entity.type
_entity.pdbx_description
1 polymer ?
#
loop_
_entity_poly.entity_id
_entity_poly.type
_entity_poly.pdbx_seq_one_letter_code
_entity_poly.pdbx_strand_id
1 'polypeptide(L)'
;MSSTKELKVLPFIKGCQIRLLSKEDEAEDSADKYLAEASYDGEPDSEVFYVAPHWHKYHDEYMSVTEGRLEVTVEGITRIIIAGDDPAFIPRWHVHSMKGFKGEKLVFQEKAVPAGPTKALFFNDLLSQGPDVKIPHALRVFWDGDTYPSLPGNIKLLDQIFMLVLGGIAKVTLFWDRRPKHF
;
A
#
# COMPACT_ATOMS: atom_id res chain seq x y z
N MET A 1 -19.44 18.67 -4.04
CA MET A 1 -18.73 17.65 -3.23
C MET A 1 -18.53 16.46 -4.14
N SER A 2 -17.29 16.03 -4.37
CA SER A 2 -17.01 14.83 -5.18
C SER A 2 -17.70 13.62 -4.52
N SER A 3 -18.47 12.87 -5.30
CA SER A 3 -19.15 11.66 -4.82
C SER A 3 -18.11 10.56 -4.71
N THR A 4 -17.69 10.25 -3.48
CA THR A 4 -16.77 9.15 -3.22
C THR A 4 -17.58 7.90 -2.87
N LYS A 5 -17.41 6.86 -3.67
CA LYS A 5 -18.01 5.54 -3.43
C LYS A 5 -17.00 4.64 -2.73
N GLU A 6 -17.42 4.05 -1.62
CA GLU A 6 -16.68 2.97 -0.97
C GLU A 6 -16.88 1.67 -1.76
N LEU A 7 -15.76 1.07 -2.17
CA LEU A 7 -15.74 -0.21 -2.86
C LEU A 7 -15.63 -1.38 -1.89
N LYS A 8 -14.77 -1.23 -0.86
CA LYS A 8 -14.50 -2.28 0.13
C LYS A 8 -13.77 -1.74 1.36
N VAL A 9 -13.97 -2.38 2.50
CA VAL A 9 -13.16 -2.20 3.72
C VAL A 9 -12.39 -3.48 3.99
N LEU A 10 -11.08 -3.34 4.20
CA LEU A 10 -10.15 -4.46 4.37
C LEU A 10 -9.47 -4.33 5.74
N PRO A 11 -9.60 -5.31 6.66
CA PRO A 11 -8.82 -5.31 7.90
C PRO A 11 -7.34 -5.54 7.56
N PHE A 12 -6.43 -4.77 8.17
CA PHE A 12 -5.00 -4.88 7.90
C PHE A 12 -4.22 -5.51 9.06
N ILE A 13 -4.22 -4.85 10.21
CA ILE A 13 -3.70 -5.32 11.50
C ILE A 13 -4.64 -4.83 12.59
N LYS A 14 -4.48 -5.27 13.84
CA LYS A 14 -5.40 -4.84 14.91
C LYS A 14 -5.41 -3.31 15.04
N GLY A 15 -6.59 -2.71 14.90
CA GLY A 15 -6.79 -1.26 14.93
C GLY A 15 -6.47 -0.53 13.62
N CYS A 16 -6.14 -1.26 12.55
CA CYS A 16 -5.91 -0.71 11.22
C CYS A 16 -6.83 -1.33 10.16
N GLN A 17 -7.31 -0.50 9.25
CA GLN A 17 -8.05 -0.92 8.07
C GLN A 17 -7.64 -0.10 6.84
N ILE A 18 -7.91 -0.65 5.67
CA ILE A 18 -7.77 0.02 4.38
C ILE A 18 -9.14 0.06 3.71
N ARG A 19 -9.63 1.26 3.40
CA ARG A 19 -10.81 1.50 2.58
C ARG A 19 -10.40 1.70 1.13
N LEU A 20 -10.98 0.90 0.23
CA LEU A 20 -10.85 1.08 -1.21
C LEU A 20 -11.96 2.00 -1.69
N LEU A 21 -11.60 3.10 -2.32
CA LEU A 21 -12.51 4.15 -2.71
C LEU A 21 -12.42 4.39 -4.22
N SER A 22 -13.55 4.81 -4.82
CA SER A 22 -13.57 5.37 -6.16
C SER A 22 -14.30 6.71 -6.19
N LYS A 23 -13.74 7.72 -6.86
CA LYS A 23 -14.43 8.98 -7.14
C LYS A 23 -15.30 8.83 -8.38
N GLU A 24 -16.59 9.06 -8.26
CA GLU A 24 -17.54 8.83 -9.37
C GLU A 24 -17.44 9.91 -10.44
N ASP A 25 -17.03 11.12 -10.06
CA ASP A 25 -16.87 12.29 -10.92
C ASP A 25 -15.52 12.34 -11.67
N GLU A 26 -14.57 11.49 -11.31
CA GLU A 26 -13.29 11.36 -11.99
C GLU A 26 -13.39 10.44 -13.21
N ALA A 27 -12.68 10.80 -14.29
CA ALA A 27 -12.51 9.94 -15.46
C ALA A 27 -11.81 8.62 -15.08
N GLU A 28 -12.08 7.53 -15.80
CA GLU A 28 -11.50 6.21 -15.49
C GLU A 28 -9.97 6.17 -15.53
N ASP A 29 -9.36 7.02 -16.35
CA ASP A 29 -7.91 7.19 -16.49
C ASP A 29 -7.32 8.29 -15.58
N SER A 30 -8.15 8.96 -14.77
CA SER A 30 -7.70 9.94 -13.80
C SER A 30 -6.95 9.25 -12.67
N ALA A 31 -5.79 9.79 -12.30
CA ALA A 31 -5.02 9.33 -11.14
C ALA A 31 -5.83 9.41 -9.84
N ASP A 32 -6.82 10.30 -9.78
CA ASP A 32 -7.67 10.50 -8.61
C ASP A 32 -8.89 9.57 -8.57
N LYS A 33 -9.08 8.74 -9.61
CA LYS A 33 -10.23 7.82 -9.72
C LYS A 33 -10.29 6.81 -8.59
N TYR A 34 -9.16 6.17 -8.27
CA TYR A 34 -9.06 5.10 -7.28
C TYR A 34 -8.11 5.53 -6.17
N LEU A 35 -8.54 5.37 -4.92
CA LEU A 35 -7.75 5.70 -3.73
C LEU A 35 -7.79 4.54 -2.74
N ALA A 36 -6.68 4.33 -2.04
CA ALA A 36 -6.64 3.51 -0.84
C ALA A 36 -6.51 4.44 0.36
N GLU A 37 -7.45 4.39 1.29
CA GLU A 37 -7.40 5.16 2.53
C GLU A 37 -7.09 4.21 3.68
N ALA A 38 -5.93 4.39 4.31
CA ALA A 38 -5.56 3.65 5.51
C ALA A 38 -5.96 4.45 6.74
N SER A 39 -6.54 3.78 7.73
CA SER A 39 -6.86 4.36 9.03
C SER A 39 -6.34 3.50 10.17
N TYR A 40 -5.78 4.13 11.20
CA TYR A 40 -5.32 3.56 12.46
C TYR A 40 -6.01 4.28 13.62
N ASP A 41 -6.63 3.55 14.54
CA ASP A 41 -7.45 4.11 15.61
C ASP A 41 -6.64 4.76 16.75
N GLY A 42 -5.38 4.35 16.95
CA GLY A 42 -4.54 4.85 18.02
C GLY A 42 -4.80 4.21 19.39
N GLU A 43 -5.64 3.18 19.48
CA GLU A 43 -6.02 2.60 20.78
C GLU A 43 -4.84 1.87 21.47
N PRO A 44 -4.79 1.80 22.81
CA PRO A 44 -3.64 1.25 23.55
C PRO A 44 -3.29 -0.20 23.21
N ASP A 45 -4.30 -0.98 22.80
CA ASP A 45 -4.20 -2.40 22.46
C ASP A 45 -4.13 -2.66 20.95
N SER A 46 -4.15 -1.63 20.13
CA SER A 46 -3.97 -1.70 18.68
C SER A 46 -2.49 -1.83 18.30
N GLU A 47 -2.25 -2.49 17.18
CA GLU A 47 -0.92 -2.61 16.60
C GLU A 47 -0.59 -1.34 15.83
N VAL A 48 0.64 -0.85 15.98
CA VAL A 48 1.07 0.40 15.32
C VAL A 48 1.11 0.17 13.82
N PHE A 49 0.42 1.04 13.07
CA PHE A 49 0.50 1.05 11.61
C PHE A 49 1.95 1.08 11.15
N TYR A 50 2.34 0.07 10.37
CA TYR A 50 3.69 -0.02 9.82
C TYR A 50 3.68 -0.71 8.47
N VAL A 51 4.35 -0.10 7.51
CA VAL A 51 4.64 -0.67 6.19
C VAL A 51 6.15 -0.77 6.04
N ALA A 52 6.63 -2.00 5.86
CA ALA A 52 8.05 -2.29 5.76
C ALA A 52 8.70 -1.67 4.50
N PRO A 53 10.03 -1.45 4.51
CA PRO A 53 10.75 -0.92 3.35
C PRO A 53 10.52 -1.71 2.07
N HIS A 54 10.03 -1.03 1.04
CA HIS A 54 9.79 -1.60 -0.29
C HIS A 54 9.88 -0.51 -1.36
N TRP A 55 9.80 -0.90 -2.64
CA TRP A 55 9.76 0.03 -3.76
C TRP A 55 8.91 -0.50 -4.91
N HIS A 56 8.58 0.41 -5.84
CA HIS A 56 7.73 0.17 -7.01
C HIS A 56 8.47 0.51 -8.29
N LYS A 57 8.32 -0.29 -9.34
CA LYS A 57 9.07 -0.12 -10.61
C LYS A 57 8.31 0.73 -11.63
N TYR A 58 6.98 0.61 -11.63
CA TYR A 58 6.10 1.09 -12.69
C TYR A 58 5.21 2.24 -12.27
N HIS A 59 5.01 2.47 -10.96
CA HIS A 59 4.22 3.60 -10.47
C HIS A 59 4.95 4.44 -9.42
N ASP A 60 4.61 5.73 -9.41
CA ASP A 60 4.91 6.67 -8.34
C ASP A 60 3.75 6.70 -7.36
N GLU A 61 4.00 7.17 -6.13
CA GLU A 61 2.97 7.27 -5.10
C GLU A 61 2.92 8.65 -4.43
N TYR A 62 1.72 9.00 -3.99
CA TYR A 62 1.43 10.20 -3.21
C TYR A 62 0.68 9.81 -1.95
N MET A 63 1.22 10.21 -0.79
CA MET A 63 0.62 9.95 0.51
C MET A 63 0.11 11.26 1.11
N SER A 64 -1.20 11.39 1.28
CA SER A 64 -1.86 12.58 1.83
C SER A 64 -2.45 12.25 3.20
N VAL A 65 -1.96 12.89 4.27
CA VAL A 65 -2.54 12.72 5.61
C VAL A 65 -3.78 13.60 5.74
N THR A 66 -4.87 13.04 6.25
CA THR A 66 -6.12 13.75 6.52
C THR A 66 -6.41 13.89 8.01
N GLU A 67 -5.81 13.03 8.85
CA GLU A 67 -5.90 13.10 10.30
C GLU A 67 -4.62 12.54 10.95
N GLY A 68 -4.14 13.16 12.02
CA GLY A 68 -2.94 12.74 12.74
C GLY A 68 -1.65 13.04 11.97
N ARG A 69 -0.66 12.15 12.12
CA ARG A 69 0.64 12.28 11.44
C ARG A 69 1.23 10.93 11.03
N LEU A 70 1.96 10.94 9.93
CA LEU A 70 2.61 9.77 9.34
C LEU A 70 4.11 10.01 9.23
N GLU A 71 4.90 9.08 9.75
CA GLU A 71 6.33 9.01 9.46
C GLU A 71 6.51 8.33 8.10
N VAL A 72 7.14 9.02 7.16
CA VAL A 72 7.46 8.52 5.82
C VAL A 72 8.97 8.60 5.64
N THR A 73 9.60 7.47 5.36
CA THR A 73 11.02 7.40 5.01
C THR A 73 11.14 7.13 3.52
N VAL A 74 11.92 7.93 2.79
CA VAL A 74 12.22 7.72 1.36
C VAL A 74 13.74 7.80 1.16
N GLU A 75 14.34 6.75 0.58
CA GLU A 75 15.79 6.61 0.40
C GLU A 75 16.60 6.99 1.66
N GLY A 76 16.13 6.51 2.82
CA GLY A 76 16.78 6.72 4.12
C GLY A 76 16.53 8.10 4.75
N ILE A 77 15.81 9.00 4.09
CA ILE A 77 15.43 10.30 4.64
C ILE A 77 14.03 10.20 5.24
N THR A 78 13.94 10.36 6.55
CA THR A 78 12.68 10.34 7.29
C THR A 78 12.09 11.74 7.43
N ARG A 79 10.80 11.87 7.12
CA ARG A 79 9.99 13.06 7.38
C ARG A 79 8.71 12.65 8.09
N ILE A 80 8.18 13.55 8.91
CA ILE A 80 6.83 13.43 9.45
C ILE A 80 5.95 14.38 8.65
N ILE A 81 4.87 13.87 8.09
CA ILE A 81 3.83 14.67 7.42
C ILE A 81 2.57 14.65 8.27
N ILE A 82 1.85 15.77 8.30
CA ILE A 82 0.62 15.95 9.09
C ILE A 82 -0.57 16.32 8.19
N ALA A 83 -1.77 16.30 8.77
CA ALA A 83 -2.96 16.77 8.07
C ALA A 83 -2.81 18.23 7.59
N GLY A 84 -3.00 18.44 6.29
CA GLY A 84 -2.88 19.75 5.64
C GLY A 84 -1.52 20.03 5.00
N ASP A 85 -0.51 19.19 5.22
CA ASP A 85 0.74 19.26 4.46
C ASP A 85 0.53 18.84 3.00
N ASP A 86 1.47 19.24 2.13
CA ASP A 86 1.55 18.69 0.78
C ASP A 86 1.77 17.16 0.83
N PRO A 87 1.19 16.40 -0.11
CA PRO A 87 1.36 14.96 -0.14
C PRO A 87 2.84 14.55 -0.21
N ALA A 88 3.23 13.54 0.56
CA ALA A 88 4.53 12.92 0.41
C ALA A 88 4.61 12.22 -0.95
N PHE A 89 5.36 12.82 -1.87
CA PHE A 89 5.71 12.20 -3.14
C PHE A 89 6.80 11.13 -2.95
N ILE A 90 6.56 9.96 -3.52
CA ILE A 90 7.42 8.78 -3.50
C ILE A 90 7.63 8.38 -4.97
N PRO A 91 8.79 8.70 -5.57
CA PRO A 91 9.04 8.32 -6.95
C PRO A 91 9.23 6.80 -7.06
N ARG A 92 8.84 6.23 -8.20
CA ARG A 92 9.24 4.88 -8.61
C ARG A 92 10.75 4.66 -8.43
N TRP A 93 11.16 3.42 -8.19
CA TRP A 93 12.52 2.98 -7.89
C TRP A 93 13.10 3.45 -6.56
N HIS A 94 12.34 4.17 -5.73
CA HIS A 94 12.82 4.65 -4.43
C HIS A 94 12.29 3.77 -3.29
N VAL A 95 13.18 3.31 -2.41
CA VAL A 95 12.78 2.60 -1.18
C VAL A 95 12.02 3.56 -0.31
N HIS A 96 10.89 3.11 0.20
CA HIS A 96 10.13 3.84 1.18
C HIS A 96 9.47 2.93 2.21
N SER A 97 9.17 3.50 3.36
CA SER A 97 8.45 2.85 4.45
C SER A 97 7.60 3.87 5.18
N MET A 98 6.55 3.39 5.85
CA MET A 98 5.58 4.24 6.51
C MET A 98 5.31 3.74 7.93
N LYS A 99 5.11 4.66 8.86
CA LYS A 99 4.85 4.30 10.26
C LYS A 99 3.93 5.32 10.93
N GLY A 100 2.92 4.82 11.64
CA GLY A 100 2.08 5.61 12.54
C GLY A 100 2.70 5.77 13.93
N PHE A 101 2.08 6.58 14.78
CA PHE A 101 2.56 6.83 16.14
C PHE A 101 1.65 6.14 17.15
N LYS A 102 2.21 5.32 18.04
CA LYS A 102 1.44 4.61 19.06
C LYS A 102 0.62 5.61 19.90
N GLY A 103 -0.67 5.33 20.09
CA GLY A 103 -1.55 6.21 20.87
C GLY A 103 -2.16 7.36 20.08
N GLU A 104 -1.89 7.44 18.77
CA GLU A 104 -2.29 8.57 17.93
C GLU A 104 -3.08 8.07 16.72
N LYS A 105 -4.33 8.53 16.60
CA LYS A 105 -5.17 8.25 15.46
C LYS A 105 -4.54 8.82 14.19
N LEU A 106 -4.60 8.04 13.10
CA LEU A 106 -4.02 8.39 11.81
C LEU A 106 -5.01 8.01 10.70
N VAL A 107 -5.22 8.92 9.76
CA VAL A 107 -5.90 8.63 8.49
C VAL A 107 -5.10 9.24 7.37
N PHE A 108 -4.78 8.45 6.34
CA PHE A 108 -4.10 8.95 5.15
C PHE A 108 -4.56 8.23 3.89
N GLN A 109 -4.44 8.92 2.76
CA GLN A 109 -4.80 8.43 1.44
C GLN A 109 -3.55 8.19 0.62
N GLU A 110 -3.56 7.07 -0.09
CA GLU A 110 -2.55 6.66 -1.04
C GLU A 110 -3.11 6.70 -2.46
N LYS A 111 -2.39 7.37 -3.34
CA LYS A 111 -2.63 7.46 -4.78
C LYS A 111 -1.42 6.96 -5.55
N ALA A 112 -1.64 6.15 -6.59
CA ALA A 112 -0.60 5.67 -7.49
C ALA A 112 -0.71 6.30 -8.90
N VAL A 113 0.43 6.59 -9.53
CA VAL A 113 0.51 7.16 -10.89
C VAL A 113 1.47 6.31 -11.74
N PRO A 114 1.05 5.76 -12.90
CA PRO A 114 -0.21 6.01 -13.60
C PRO A 114 -1.44 5.47 -12.87
N ALA A 115 -2.58 6.07 -13.20
CA ALA A 115 -3.89 5.74 -12.64
C ALA A 115 -4.32 4.30 -12.90
N GLY A 116 -5.29 3.84 -12.13
CA GLY A 116 -6.07 2.64 -12.42
C GLY A 116 -6.42 1.82 -11.18
N PRO A 117 -7.21 0.74 -11.34
CA PRO A 117 -7.63 -0.09 -10.23
C PRO A 117 -6.50 -0.95 -9.66
N THR A 118 -5.31 -0.93 -10.25
CA THR A 118 -4.18 -1.82 -9.94
C THR A 118 -3.84 -1.83 -8.46
N LYS A 119 -3.70 -0.65 -7.82
CA LYS A 119 -3.36 -0.55 -6.39
C LYS A 119 -4.50 -1.01 -5.49
N ALA A 120 -5.74 -0.64 -5.81
CA ALA A 120 -6.90 -1.10 -5.06
C ALA A 120 -7.08 -2.63 -5.17
N LEU A 121 -6.88 -3.21 -6.35
CA LEU A 121 -6.89 -4.68 -6.55
C LEU A 121 -5.73 -5.36 -5.83
N PHE A 122 -4.56 -4.72 -5.73
CA PHE A 122 -3.44 -5.22 -4.94
C PHE A 122 -3.80 -5.35 -3.46
N PHE A 123 -4.39 -4.32 -2.84
CA PHE A 123 -4.82 -4.41 -1.44
C PHE A 123 -5.96 -5.40 -1.25
N ASN A 124 -6.92 -5.43 -2.18
CA ASN A 124 -8.00 -6.42 -2.17
C ASN A 124 -7.46 -7.86 -2.17
N ASP A 125 -6.41 -8.10 -2.94
CA ASP A 125 -5.73 -9.39 -3.00
C ASP A 125 -4.97 -9.67 -1.70
N LEU A 126 -4.06 -8.77 -1.31
CA LEU A 126 -3.17 -8.92 -0.16
C LEU A 126 -3.92 -9.22 1.14
N LEU A 127 -5.06 -8.56 1.35
CA LEU A 127 -5.85 -8.65 2.57
C LEU A 127 -7.08 -9.54 2.41
N SER A 128 -7.18 -10.30 1.31
CA SER A 128 -8.31 -11.21 1.04
C SER A 128 -8.42 -12.34 2.08
N GLN A 129 -7.32 -12.70 2.73
CA GLN A 129 -7.24 -13.75 3.75
C GLN A 129 -7.37 -13.20 5.18
N GLY A 130 -7.70 -11.92 5.33
CA GLY A 130 -7.73 -11.22 6.62
C GLY A 130 -6.35 -10.65 7.01
N PRO A 131 -6.22 -10.17 8.27
CA PRO A 131 -5.02 -9.45 8.72
C PRO A 131 -3.76 -10.34 8.84
N ASP A 132 -3.94 -11.65 9.02
CA ASP A 132 -2.82 -12.60 9.18
C ASP A 132 -2.26 -13.09 7.83
N VAL A 133 -1.81 -12.16 6.99
CA VAL A 133 -1.30 -12.42 5.64
C VAL A 133 -0.13 -13.41 5.67
N LYS A 134 -0.27 -14.54 4.96
CA LYS A 134 0.79 -15.56 4.89
C LYS A 134 1.88 -15.16 3.90
N ILE A 135 3.14 -15.41 4.26
CA ILE A 135 4.30 -15.06 3.43
C ILE A 135 4.19 -15.56 1.98
N PRO A 136 3.82 -16.83 1.70
CA PRO A 136 3.67 -17.28 0.31
C PRO A 136 2.61 -16.50 -0.47
N HIS A 137 1.49 -16.15 0.18
CA HIS A 137 0.45 -15.33 -0.44
C HIS A 137 0.97 -13.90 -0.70
N ALA A 138 1.61 -13.25 0.28
CA ALA A 138 2.21 -11.93 0.09
C ALA A 138 3.22 -11.91 -1.07
N LEU A 139 4.13 -12.89 -1.15
CA LEU A 139 5.10 -13.00 -2.24
C LEU A 139 4.43 -13.16 -3.61
N ARG A 140 3.33 -13.94 -3.68
CA ARG A 140 2.54 -14.05 -4.92
C ARG A 140 1.87 -12.72 -5.26
N VAL A 141 1.27 -12.01 -4.30
CA VAL A 141 0.63 -10.71 -4.53
C VAL A 141 1.66 -9.69 -5.03
N PHE A 142 2.84 -9.68 -4.40
CA PHE A 142 3.93 -8.78 -4.78
C PHE A 142 4.44 -9.08 -6.19
N TRP A 143 4.52 -10.37 -6.55
CA TRP A 143 4.86 -10.84 -7.89
C TRP A 143 3.87 -10.40 -8.97
N ASP A 144 2.57 -10.54 -8.70
CA ASP A 144 1.49 -10.14 -9.63
C ASP A 144 1.28 -8.61 -9.67
N GLY A 145 1.74 -7.92 -8.63
CA GLY A 145 1.73 -6.48 -8.48
C GLY A 145 3.06 -5.85 -8.87
N ASP A 146 3.34 -4.68 -8.30
CA ASP A 146 4.55 -3.92 -8.54
C ASP A 146 5.33 -3.70 -7.23
N THR A 147 5.42 -4.69 -6.35
CA THR A 147 6.03 -4.52 -5.02
C THR A 147 7.32 -5.31 -4.89
N TYR A 148 8.41 -4.62 -4.56
CA TYR A 148 9.72 -5.22 -4.32
C TYR A 148 10.14 -4.94 -2.87
N PRO A 149 10.18 -5.95 -1.99
CA PRO A 149 10.75 -5.80 -0.66
C PRO A 149 12.20 -5.34 -0.76
N SER A 150 12.59 -4.33 0.04
CA SER A 150 13.98 -3.86 0.04
C SER A 150 14.85 -4.81 0.86
N LEU A 151 15.76 -5.51 0.18
CA LEU A 151 16.73 -6.39 0.82
C LEU A 151 17.94 -5.59 1.36
N PRO A 152 18.70 -6.15 2.30
CA PRO A 152 19.91 -5.51 2.81
C PRO A 152 20.86 -5.06 1.69
N GLY A 153 21.35 -3.82 1.80
CA GLY A 153 22.28 -3.22 0.83
C GLY A 153 21.62 -2.36 -0.26
N ASN A 154 20.30 -2.25 -0.31
CA ASN A 154 19.56 -1.39 -1.26
C ASN A 154 19.92 -1.67 -2.74
N ILE A 155 20.12 -2.94 -3.09
CA ILE A 155 20.50 -3.37 -4.45
C ILE A 155 19.24 -3.77 -5.23
N LYS A 156 18.66 -2.85 -6.01
CA LYS A 156 17.39 -3.07 -6.73
C LYS A 156 17.38 -4.30 -7.65
N LEU A 157 18.54 -4.66 -8.21
CA LEU A 157 18.67 -5.88 -9.02
C LEU A 157 18.50 -7.14 -8.17
N LEU A 158 19.02 -7.15 -6.94
CA LEU A 158 18.87 -8.26 -6.02
C LEU A 158 17.41 -8.41 -5.59
N ASP A 159 16.72 -7.31 -5.27
CA ASP A 159 15.28 -7.32 -4.95
C ASP A 159 14.44 -7.89 -6.10
N GLN A 160 14.75 -7.51 -7.34
CA GLN A 160 14.10 -8.05 -8.54
C GLN A 160 14.38 -9.54 -8.74
N ILE A 161 15.62 -9.99 -8.54
CA ILE A 161 15.97 -11.43 -8.62
C ILE A 161 15.25 -12.22 -7.53
N PHE A 162 15.19 -11.67 -6.31
CA PHE A 162 14.46 -12.28 -5.21
C PHE A 162 12.99 -12.46 -5.55
N MET A 163 12.33 -11.43 -6.07
CA MET A 163 10.94 -11.53 -6.50
C MET A 163 10.77 -12.48 -7.68
N LEU A 164 11.68 -12.46 -8.66
CA LEU A 164 11.73 -13.41 -9.78
C LEU A 164 11.71 -14.86 -9.32
N VAL A 165 12.53 -15.19 -8.34
CA VAL A 165 12.67 -16.56 -7.87
C VAL A 165 11.56 -16.91 -6.87
N LEU A 166 11.46 -16.20 -5.74
CA LEU A 166 10.54 -16.59 -4.68
C LEU A 166 9.09 -16.20 -4.96
N GLY A 167 8.87 -15.03 -5.56
CA GLY A 167 7.55 -14.62 -6.04
C GLY A 167 7.05 -15.54 -7.17
N GLY A 168 7.95 -15.90 -8.09
CA GLY A 168 7.67 -16.88 -9.14
C GLY A 168 7.31 -18.26 -8.59
N ILE A 169 8.06 -18.78 -7.61
CA ILE A 169 7.75 -20.03 -6.91
C ILE A 169 6.39 -19.94 -6.22
N ALA A 170 6.11 -18.85 -5.49
CA ALA A 170 4.82 -18.62 -4.85
C ALA A 170 3.67 -18.61 -5.87
N LYS A 171 3.86 -17.98 -7.03
CA LYS A 171 2.88 -17.95 -8.12
C LYS A 171 2.57 -19.33 -8.70
N VAL A 172 3.61 -20.13 -8.94
CA VAL A 172 3.44 -21.48 -9.48
C VAL A 172 2.81 -22.42 -8.45
N THR A 173 3.24 -22.33 -7.19
CA THR A 173 2.73 -23.20 -6.12
C THR A 173 1.30 -22.87 -5.72
N LEU A 174 0.92 -21.58 -5.74
CA LEU A 174 -0.42 -21.10 -5.43
C LEU A 174 -1.24 -20.81 -6.70
N PHE A 175 -1.14 -21.64 -7.74
CA PHE A 175 -1.79 -21.37 -9.04
C PHE A 175 -3.33 -21.29 -8.99
N TRP A 176 -3.96 -21.81 -7.93
CA TRP A 176 -5.39 -21.67 -7.65
C TRP A 176 -5.76 -20.34 -6.98
N ASP A 177 -4.81 -19.72 -6.29
CA ASP A 177 -4.93 -18.42 -5.63
C ASP A 177 -4.63 -17.31 -6.64
N ARG A 178 -5.69 -16.81 -7.27
CA ARG A 178 -5.59 -15.88 -8.39
C ARG A 178 -5.90 -14.47 -7.96
N ARG A 179 -5.12 -13.53 -8.50
CA ARG A 179 -5.38 -12.10 -8.42
C ARG A 179 -6.87 -11.80 -8.72
N PRO A 180 -7.58 -11.12 -7.82
CA PRO A 180 -8.96 -10.67 -8.04
C PRO A 180 -9.05 -9.78 -9.27
N LYS A 181 -10.17 -9.90 -10.00
CA LYS A 181 -10.49 -9.02 -11.14
C LYS A 181 -11.46 -7.90 -10.77
N HIS A 182 -12.10 -8.01 -9.61
CA HIS A 182 -13.13 -7.13 -9.10
C HIS A 182 -12.91 -6.92 -7.59
N PHE A 183 -13.59 -5.92 -7.04
CA PHE A 183 -13.53 -5.55 -5.63
C PHE A 183 -14.43 -6.45 -4.78
#